data_AF-V6L9I6-F1
#
_entry.id   AF-V6L9I6-F1
#
_cell.length_a   1.000
_cell.length_b   1.000
_cell.length_c   1.000
_cell.angle_alpha   90.00
_cell.angle_beta   90.00
_cell.angle_gamma   90.00
#
_symmetry.space_group_name_H-M   'P 1'
#
loop_
_entity.id
_entity.type
_entity.pdbx_description
1 polymer ?
#
loop_
_entity_poly.entity_id
_entity_poly.type
_entity_poly.pdbx_seq_one_letter_code
_entity_poly.pdbx_strand_id
1 'polypeptide(L)' 'RAGSRVARGRLRPHAVVYHAVPAVLGENRRRVDLYAWAWRRHVSAAAPVYTRSPEGAGVLAAQSGASPLDAATALRTVWT' A
#
# COMPACT_ATOMS: atom_id res chain seq x y z
N ARG A 1 -24.82 -26.68 -9.89
CA ARG A 1 -23.86 -27.39 -9.02
C ARG A 1 -22.70 -26.43 -8.77
N ALA A 2 -22.80 -25.57 -7.75
CA ALA A 2 -22.52 -25.80 -6.33
C ALA A 2 -21.02 -25.72 -6.00
N GLY A 3 -20.68 -24.71 -5.20
CA GLY A 3 -19.36 -24.46 -4.65
C GLY A 3 -19.17 -22.95 -4.47
N SER A 4 -19.24 -22.33 -3.31
CA SER A 4 -19.66 -22.69 -1.96
C SER A 4 -19.75 -21.34 -1.24
N ARG A 5 -20.76 -21.16 -0.39
CA ARG A 5 -20.94 -19.95 0.42
C ARG A 5 -19.61 -19.60 1.10
N VAL A 6 -18.96 -18.53 0.66
CA VAL A 6 -17.89 -17.93 1.45
C VAL A 6 -18.57 -17.47 2.72
N ALA A 7 -18.25 -18.17 3.80
CA ALA A 7 -18.73 -17.87 5.12
C ALA A 7 -18.57 -16.37 5.36
N ARG A 8 -19.60 -15.73 5.92
CA ARG A 8 -19.55 -14.38 6.48
C ARG A 8 -18.62 -14.33 7.70
N GLY A 9 -17.40 -14.86 7.58
CA GLY A 9 -16.29 -14.47 8.42
C GLY A 9 -15.96 -13.05 8.03
N ARG A 10 -15.98 -12.13 9.00
CA ARG A 10 -15.55 -10.74 8.80
C ARG A 10 -14.23 -10.75 8.04
N LEU A 11 -14.23 -10.30 6.78
CA LEU A 11 -13.00 -10.01 6.06
C LEU A 11 -12.18 -9.14 7.01
N ARG A 12 -11.04 -9.66 7.48
CA ARG A 12 -10.13 -8.86 8.30
C ARG A 12 -9.83 -7.61 7.49
N PRO A 13 -9.94 -6.39 8.06
CA PRO A 13 -9.49 -5.20 7.36
C PRO A 13 -8.10 -5.47 6.82
N HIS A 14 -7.90 -5.33 5.51
CA HIS A 14 -6.58 -5.50 4.93
C HIS A 14 -5.64 -4.50 5.61
N ALA A 15 -4.45 -4.95 5.99
CA ALA A 15 -3.43 -4.05 6.49
C ALA A 15 -3.16 -2.97 5.42
N VAL A 16 -3.09 -1.71 5.83
CA VAL A 16 -2.71 -0.63 4.94
C VAL A 16 -1.22 -0.78 4.64
N VAL A 17 -0.89 -0.94 3.36
CA VAL A 17 0.49 -1.03 2.89
C VAL A 17 0.84 0.28 2.19
N TYR A 18 1.92 0.92 2.61
CA TYR A 18 2.45 2.10 1.95
C TYR A 18 3.48 1.70 0.90
N HIS A 19 3.36 2.28 -0.29
CA HIS A 19 4.32 2.10 -1.38
C HIS A 19 4.90 3.45 -1.78
N ALA A 20 6.23 3.55 -1.87
CA ALA A 20 6.89 4.78 -2.27
C ALA A 20 6.58 5.11 -3.75
N VAL A 21 6.23 6.36 -4.04
CA VAL A 21 6.07 6.83 -5.42
C VAL A 21 7.45 7.23 -5.95
N PRO A 22 7.85 6.79 -7.16
CA PRO A 22 9.10 7.25 -7.77
C PRO A 22 9.20 8.78 -7.80
N ALA A 23 10.36 9.33 -7.41
CA ALA A 23 10.55 10.76 -7.22
C ALA A 23 10.12 11.60 -8.44
N VAL A 24 10.48 11.15 -9.66
CA VAL A 24 10.14 11.81 -10.93
C VAL A 24 8.63 11.99 -11.15
N LEU A 25 7.81 11.14 -10.52
CA LEU A 25 6.35 11.22 -10.53
C LEU A 25 5.82 12.00 -9.32
N GLY A 26 6.47 11.88 -8.16
CA GLY A 26 6.09 12.50 -6.89
C GLY A 26 6.19 14.03 -6.87
N GLU A 27 7.05 14.62 -7.70
CA GLU A 27 7.27 16.07 -7.77
C GLU A 27 6.11 16.86 -8.41
N ASN A 28 5.23 16.19 -9.17
CA ASN A 28 4.14 16.85 -9.89
C ASN A 28 2.79 16.19 -9.57
N ARG A 29 1.85 16.99 -9.06
CA ARG A 29 0.51 16.53 -8.65
C ARG A 29 -0.22 15.72 -9.73
N ARG A 30 -0.15 16.16 -11.00
CA ARG A 30 -0.79 15.50 -12.14
C ARG A 30 -0.16 14.15 -12.44
N ARG A 31 1.17 14.03 -12.29
CA ARG A 31 1.87 12.74 -12.45
C ARG A 31 1.49 11.76 -11.33
N VAL A 32 1.37 12.26 -10.09
CA VAL A 32 0.87 11.46 -8.95
C VAL A 32 -0.56 10.96 -9.21
N ASP A 33 -1.44 11.80 -9.76
CA ASP A 33 -2.81 11.37 -10.09
C ASP A 33 -2.85 10.27 -11.15
N LEU A 34 -2.04 10.40 -12.20
CA LEU A 34 -1.93 9.37 -13.25
C LEU A 34 -1.37 8.06 -12.68
N TYR A 35 -0.35 8.15 -11.83
CA TYR A 35 0.20 6.98 -11.15
C TYR A 35 -0.84 6.30 -10.25
N ALA A 36 -1.56 7.07 -9.43
CA ALA A 36 -2.62 6.53 -8.58
C ALA A 36 -3.77 5.92 -9.38
N TRP A 37 -4.11 6.50 -10.54
CA TRP A 37 -5.09 5.92 -11.46
C TRP A 37 -4.62 4.58 -12.02
N ALA A 38 -3.37 4.49 -12.48
CA ALA A 38 -2.80 3.24 -12.99
C ALA A 38 -2.73 2.16 -11.90
N TRP A 39 -2.31 2.53 -10.68
CA TRP A 39 -2.31 1.62 -9.52
C TRP A 39 -3.71 1.10 -9.20
N ARG A 40 -4.72 1.97 -9.17
CA ARG A 40 -6.13 1.58 -8.96
C ARG A 40 -6.65 0.63 -10.03
N ARG A 41 -6.17 0.77 -11.26
CA ARG A 41 -6.56 -0.10 -12.38
C ARG A 41 -5.91 -1.48 -12.31
N HIS A 42 -4.67 -1.56 -11.86
CA HIS A 42 -3.84 -2.76 -12.05
C HIS A 42 -3.43 -3.48 -10.77
N VAL A 43 -3.54 -2.83 -9.60
CA VAL A 43 -3.02 -3.36 -8.34
C VAL A 43 -4.11 -3.41 -7.26
N SER A 44 -4.59 -2.27 -6.79
CA SER A 44 -5.57 -2.18 -5.70
C SER A 44 -6.17 -0.78 -5.56
N ALA A 45 -7.23 -0.64 -4.76
CA ALA A 45 -7.64 0.68 -4.29
C ALA A 45 -6.45 1.42 -3.64
N ALA A 46 -6.31 2.72 -3.92
CA ALA A 46 -5.18 3.52 -3.45
C ALA A 46 -5.53 5.03 -3.43
N ALA A 47 -4.93 5.73 -2.46
CA ALA A 47 -4.96 7.18 -2.31
C ALA A 47 -3.54 7.71 -2.06
N PRO A 48 -3.11 8.81 -2.72
CA PRO A 48 -1.81 9.42 -2.45
C PRO A 48 -1.74 10.02 -1.05
N VAL A 49 -0.63 9.75 -0.34
CA VAL A 49 -0.28 10.40 0.93
C VAL A 49 1.01 11.18 0.73
N TYR A 50 0.98 12.49 0.98
CA TYR A 50 2.13 13.37 0.74
C TYR A 50 3.02 13.44 1.98
N THR A 51 4.33 13.28 1.81
CA THR A 51 5.31 13.36 2.90
C THR A 51 5.30 14.70 3.65
N ARG A 52 4.80 15.78 3.02
CA ARG A 52 4.62 17.09 3.64
C ARG A 52 3.35 17.23 4.50
N SER A 53 2.42 16.27 4.46
CA SER A 53 1.25 16.27 5.35
C SER A 53 1.64 15.66 6.70
N PRO A 54 0.92 15.99 7.80
CA PRO A 54 1.17 15.37 9.10
C PRO A 54 1.12 13.83 9.05
N GLU A 55 0.16 13.27 8.31
CA GLU A 55 0.03 11.84 8.08
C GLU A 55 1.25 11.26 7.34
N GLY A 56 1.64 11.86 6.21
CA GLY A 56 2.75 11.36 5.41
C GLY A 56 4.11 11.53 6.08
N ALA A 57 4.28 12.57 6.89
CA ALA A 57 5.48 12.74 7.72
C ALA A 57 5.58 11.60 8.76
N GLY A 58 4.46 11.23 9.39
CA GLY A 58 4.39 10.08 10.30
C GLY A 58 4.72 8.76 9.61
N VAL A 59 4.18 8.53 8.41
CA VAL A 59 4.51 7.35 7.58
C VAL A 59 5.99 7.32 7.24
N LEU A 60 6.56 8.44 6.79
CA LEU A 60 7.97 8.52 6.42
C LEU A 60 8.88 8.23 7.64
N ALA A 61 8.56 8.81 8.79
CA ALA A 61 9.30 8.56 10.04
C ALA A 61 9.24 7.08 10.43
N ALA A 62 8.07 6.44 10.35
CA ALA A 62 7.90 5.02 10.66
C ALA A 62 8.72 4.10 9.73
N GLN A 63 8.90 4.48 8.47
CA GLN A 63 9.69 3.72 7.48
C GLN A 63 11.20 3.99 7.58
N SER A 64 11.60 5.18 8.04
CA SER A 64 13.01 5.60 8.13
C SER A 64 13.83 4.88 9.23
N GLY A 65 13.16 4.17 10.14
CA GLY A 65 13.78 3.59 11.34
C GLY A 65 14.23 2.12 11.23
N ALA A 66 13.98 1.44 10.12
CA ALA A 66 14.34 0.03 9.95
C ALA A 66 15.31 -0.15 8.79
N SER A 67 16.48 -0.72 9.07
CA SER A 67 17.33 -1.28 8.01
C SER A 67 16.50 -2.31 7.23
N PRO A 68 16.49 -2.28 5.89
CA PRO A 68 15.85 -3.32 5.09
C PRO A 68 16.41 -4.72 5.40
N LEU A 69 17.61 -4.80 5.98
CA LEU A 69 18.27 -6.03 6.40
C LEU A 69 17.88 -6.47 7.82
N ASP A 70 17.37 -5.55 8.65
CA ASP A 70 16.86 -5.85 10.00
C ASP A 70 15.35 -6.18 9.97
N ALA A 71 14.69 -5.92 8.85
CA ALA A 71 13.31 -6.33 8.62
C ALA A 71 13.25 -7.85 8.44
N ALA A 72 12.80 -8.58 9.48
CA ALA A 72 12.36 -9.96 9.35
C ALA A 72 11.18 -10.00 8.38
N THR A 73 11.47 -10.18 7.09
CA THR A 73 10.44 -10.28 6.05
C THR A 73 9.67 -11.58 6.29
N ALA A 74 8.51 -11.47 6.91
CA ALA A 74 7.56 -12.57 7.00
C ALA A 74 7.07 -12.87 5.58
N LEU A 75 7.69 -13.85 4.92
CA LEU A 75 7.25 -14.36 3.64
C LEU A 75 5.89 -15.05 3.84
N ARG A 76 4.85 -14.54 3.17
CA ARG A 76 3.58 -15.24 3.09
C ARG A 76 3.73 -16.43 2.13
N THR A 77 3.80 -17.64 2.69
CA THR A 77 3.98 -18.88 1.93
C THR A 77 2.68 -19.55 1.50
N VAL A 78 1.53 -19.08 2.00
CA VAL A 78 0.21 -19.65 1.68
C VAL A 78 -0.82 -18.57 1.33
N TRP A 79 -1.52 -18.84 0.24
CA TRP A 79 -2.69 -18.09 -0.20
C TRP A 79 -3.92 -18.96 0.08
N THR A 80 -4.87 -18.41 0.84
CA THR A 80 -6.19 -19.00 1.11
C THR A 80 -7.24 -18.18 0.40
#